data_AF-A0A7W1G6A3-F1
#
_entry.id   AF-A0A7W1G6A3-F1
#
_cell.length_a   1.000
_cell.length_b   1.000
_cell.length_c   1.000
_cell.angle_alpha   90.00
_cell.angle_beta   90.00
_cell.angle_gamma   90.00
#
_symmetry.space_group_name_H-M   'P 1'
#
loop_
_entity.id
_entity.type
_entity.pdbx_description
1 polymer ?
#
loop_
_entity_poly.entity_id
_entity_poly.type
_entity_poly.pdbx_seq_one_letter_code
_entity_poly.pdbx_strand_id
1 'polypeptide(L)'
;MAEVAAEHVIRSVLNLRGPNQGKPWYDEEVSACVRLGIIHYDGAWSALHDISPDRCQSVEDLIERAPKPLLIHCQARADRSGHAAAIYLLDQGASPETAKSQLCLWYLHFPYLGSRSIAMDRSFELYCLARSSAPLGRRDEVLRDTPSVCLLDGFLSVL
;
A
#
# COMPACT_ATOMS: atom_id res chain seq x y z
N MET A 1 5.51 -8.10 12.21
CA MET A 1 6.25 -7.44 11.11
C MET A 1 7.63 -8.06 10.99
N ALA A 2 8.44 -7.97 12.06
CA ALA A 2 9.81 -8.48 12.07
C ALA A 2 9.97 -9.95 11.65
N GLU A 3 9.07 -10.83 12.13
CA GLU A 3 9.05 -12.26 11.78
C GLU A 3 8.86 -12.49 10.27
N VAL A 4 7.77 -11.95 9.71
CA VAL A 4 7.48 -11.97 8.27
C VAL A 4 8.62 -11.37 7.44
N ALA A 5 9.25 -10.28 7.92
CA ALA A 5 10.32 -9.63 7.19
C ALA A 5 11.59 -10.50 7.11
N ALA A 6 11.89 -11.25 8.17
CA ALA A 6 13.01 -12.17 8.22
C ALA A 6 12.77 -13.43 7.37
N GLU A 7 11.54 -13.94 7.33
CA GLU A 7 11.18 -15.14 6.56
C GLU A 7 11.21 -14.92 5.04
N HIS A 8 10.91 -13.71 4.57
CA HIS A 8 10.73 -13.43 3.13
C HIS A 8 11.85 -12.58 2.47
N VAL A 9 13.02 -12.42 3.12
CA VAL A 9 14.15 -11.62 2.59
C VAL A 9 13.71 -10.22 2.16
N ILE A 10 12.96 -9.54 3.02
CA ILE A 10 12.41 -8.20 2.75
C ILE A 10 13.54 -7.17 2.76
N ARG A 11 13.63 -6.33 1.71
CA ARG A 11 14.64 -5.25 1.61
C ARG A 11 14.13 -3.90 2.11
N SER A 12 12.81 -3.69 2.04
CA SER A 12 12.20 -2.47 2.58
C SER A 12 10.78 -2.69 3.11
N VAL A 13 10.36 -1.81 4.02
CA VAL A 13 9.02 -1.81 4.62
C VAL A 13 8.40 -0.42 4.42
N LEU A 14 7.14 -0.38 4.00
CA LEU A 14 6.30 0.81 3.97
C LEU A 14 5.18 0.69 5.00
N ASN A 15 5.29 1.49 6.05
CA ASN A 15 4.28 1.62 7.10
C ASN A 15 3.25 2.71 6.73
N LEU A 16 2.04 2.28 6.37
CA LEU A 16 0.95 3.19 6.00
C LEU A 16 0.27 3.87 7.21
N ARG A 17 0.72 3.60 8.44
CA ARG A 17 0.27 4.30 9.65
C ARG A 17 1.02 5.60 9.88
N GLY A 18 2.13 5.81 9.20
CA GLY A 18 3.01 6.94 9.42
C GLY A 18 3.80 6.83 10.73
N PRO A 19 4.59 7.88 11.04
CA PRO A 19 5.43 7.89 12.23
C PRO A 19 4.58 7.86 13.51
N ASN A 20 4.91 6.96 14.43
CA ASN A 20 4.22 6.80 15.70
C ASN A 20 5.24 6.64 16.86
N GLN A 21 6.24 7.51 16.90
CA GLN A 21 7.33 7.49 17.87
C GLN A 21 6.82 7.42 19.32
N GLY A 22 7.44 6.57 20.14
CA GLY A 22 7.05 6.34 21.53
C GLY A 22 5.91 5.34 21.70
N LYS A 23 5.35 4.79 20.61
CA LYS A 23 4.44 3.65 20.68
C LYS A 23 5.27 2.37 20.61
N PRO A 24 5.07 1.41 21.55
CA PRO A 24 5.88 0.18 21.60
C PRO A 24 5.95 -0.56 20.27
N TRP A 25 4.82 -0.73 19.57
CA TRP A 25 4.77 -1.42 18.28
C TRP A 25 5.59 -0.73 17.18
N TYR A 26 5.66 0.61 17.18
CA TYR A 26 6.35 1.40 16.16
C TYR A 26 7.85 1.41 16.44
N ASP A 27 8.23 1.67 17.70
CA ASP A 27 9.62 1.69 18.09
C ASP A 27 10.26 0.30 17.93
N GLU A 28 9.50 -0.78 18.21
CA GLU A 28 9.93 -2.15 17.94
C GLU A 28 10.08 -2.44 16.44
N GLU A 29 9.14 -1.97 15.61
CA GLU A 29 9.19 -2.10 14.15
C GLU A 29 10.42 -1.43 13.56
N VAL A 30 10.65 -0.15 13.90
CA VAL A 30 11.82 0.60 13.44
C VAL A 30 13.11 -0.07 13.94
N SER A 31 13.15 -0.48 15.21
CA SER A 31 14.31 -1.17 15.77
C SER A 31 14.60 -2.50 15.07
N ALA A 32 13.56 -3.27 14.73
CA ALA A 32 13.71 -4.51 13.98
C ALA A 32 14.24 -4.25 12.56
N CYS A 33 13.71 -3.24 11.86
CA CYS A 33 14.21 -2.85 10.56
C CYS A 33 15.70 -2.49 10.60
N VAL A 34 16.11 -1.70 11.61
CA VAL A 34 17.52 -1.34 11.81
C VAL A 34 18.39 -2.58 12.04
N ARG A 35 17.96 -3.51 12.92
CA ARG A 35 18.71 -4.75 13.20
C ARG A 35 18.87 -5.65 11.98
N LEU A 36 17.86 -5.67 11.10
CA LEU A 36 17.82 -6.53 9.92
C LEU A 36 18.37 -5.85 8.66
N GLY A 37 18.81 -4.59 8.74
CA GLY A 37 19.29 -3.84 7.57
C GLY A 37 18.19 -3.50 6.56
N ILE A 38 16.94 -3.44 7.01
CA ILE A 38 15.76 -3.17 6.19
C ILE A 38 15.48 -1.67 6.20
N ILE A 39 15.23 -1.10 5.02
CA ILE A 39 14.85 0.31 4.91
C ILE A 39 13.39 0.47 5.34
N HIS A 40 13.13 1.36 6.30
CA HIS A 40 11.78 1.67 6.77
C HIS A 40 11.30 3.01 6.19
N TYR A 41 10.11 3.00 5.60
CA TYR A 41 9.43 4.16 5.04
C TYR A 41 8.08 4.36 5.73
N ASP A 42 7.69 5.62 5.94
CA ASP A 42 6.39 5.98 6.50
C ASP A 42 5.50 6.68 5.48
N GLY A 43 4.38 6.05 5.12
CA GLY A 43 3.31 6.65 4.34
C GLY A 43 2.16 7.03 5.27
N ALA A 44 2.07 8.29 5.71
CA ALA A 44 1.08 8.68 6.72
C ALA A 44 -0.36 8.78 6.17
N TRP A 45 -0.95 7.65 5.77
CA TRP A 45 -2.32 7.58 5.29
C TRP A 45 -3.31 7.39 6.43
N SER A 46 -4.42 8.13 6.38
CA SER A 46 -5.55 7.90 7.27
C SER A 46 -6.49 6.88 6.63
N ALA A 47 -6.92 5.87 7.38
CA ALA A 47 -7.94 4.93 6.91
C ALA A 47 -9.37 5.52 6.94
N LEU A 48 -9.55 6.67 7.59
CA LEU A 48 -10.86 7.24 7.94
C LEU A 48 -11.13 8.61 7.29
N HIS A 49 -10.19 9.08 6.47
CA HIS A 49 -10.28 10.33 5.73
C HIS A 49 -9.82 10.08 4.30
N ASP A 50 -10.37 10.87 3.39
CA ASP A 50 -10.06 10.76 1.97
C ASP A 50 -8.59 11.15 1.75
N ILE A 51 -7.93 10.43 0.85
CA ILE A 51 -6.53 10.64 0.46
C ILE A 51 -6.56 11.39 -0.88
N SER A 52 -5.85 12.52 -0.96
CA SER A 52 -5.80 13.28 -2.20
C SER A 52 -5.05 12.51 -3.29
N PRO A 53 -5.39 12.71 -4.58
CA PRO A 53 -4.68 12.07 -5.68
C PRO A 53 -3.16 12.29 -5.65
N ASP A 54 -2.67 13.47 -5.26
CA ASP A 54 -1.24 13.75 -5.16
C ASP A 54 -0.55 12.90 -4.08
N ARG A 55 -1.25 12.61 -2.98
CA ARG A 55 -0.76 11.75 -1.90
C ARG A 55 -0.76 10.27 -2.31
N CYS A 56 -1.73 9.86 -3.13
CA CYS A 56 -1.75 8.55 -3.77
C CYS A 56 -0.54 8.39 -4.69
N GLN A 57 -0.29 9.37 -5.57
CA GLN A 57 0.85 9.39 -6.47
C GLN A 57 2.20 9.40 -5.74
N SER A 58 2.31 10.15 -4.64
CA SER A 58 3.56 10.17 -3.84
C SER A 58 3.94 8.79 -3.28
N VAL A 59 2.94 7.96 -2.95
CA VAL A 59 3.18 6.59 -2.48
C VAL A 59 3.45 5.64 -3.62
N GLU A 60 2.76 5.78 -4.76
CA GLU A 60 3.09 5.06 -6.00
C GLU A 60 4.57 5.27 -6.37
N ASP A 61 5.03 6.53 -6.43
CA ASP A 61 6.43 6.85 -6.72
C ASP A 61 7.39 6.26 -5.67
N LEU A 62 6.97 6.17 -4.40
CA LEU A 62 7.78 5.58 -3.34
C LEU A 62 7.84 4.06 -3.48
N ILE A 63 6.70 3.42 -3.79
CA ILE A 63 6.64 1.98 -4.05
C ILE A 63 7.58 1.65 -5.21
N GLU A 64 7.53 2.40 -6.31
CA GLU A 64 8.39 2.17 -7.48
C GLU A 64 9.89 2.26 -7.13
N ARG A 65 10.29 3.29 -6.39
CA ARG A 65 11.71 3.55 -6.05
C ARG A 65 12.25 2.71 -4.90
N ALA A 66 11.39 2.16 -4.04
CA ALA A 66 11.82 1.42 -2.86
C ALA A 66 12.44 0.06 -3.21
N PRO A 67 13.50 -0.39 -2.50
CA PRO A 67 14.13 -1.68 -2.75
C PRO A 67 13.18 -2.86 -2.58
N LYS A 68 12.98 -3.67 -3.64
CA LYS A 68 12.12 -4.87 -3.62
C LYS A 68 12.85 -6.10 -3.11
N PRO A 69 12.29 -7.04 -2.35
CA PRO A 69 10.89 -7.13 -1.98
C PRO A 69 10.53 -6.05 -0.96
N LEU A 70 9.45 -5.33 -1.25
CA LEU A 70 8.88 -4.28 -0.40
C LEU A 70 7.66 -4.85 0.32
N LEU A 71 7.66 -4.77 1.65
CA LEU A 71 6.50 -5.10 2.48
C LEU A 71 5.67 -3.84 2.74
N ILE A 72 4.42 -3.81 2.27
CA ILE A 72 3.50 -2.70 2.54
C ILE A 72 2.50 -3.16 3.60
N HIS A 73 2.34 -2.41 4.70
CA HIS A 73 1.36 -2.75 5.73
C HIS A 73 0.71 -1.53 6.38
N CYS A 74 -0.40 -1.79 7.06
CA CYS A 74 -1.02 -0.85 7.98
C CYS A 74 -1.28 -1.54 9.34
N GLN A 75 -2.34 -1.15 10.07
CA GLN A 75 -2.70 -1.81 11.33
C GLN A 75 -3.39 -3.16 11.12
N ALA A 76 -4.49 -3.18 10.35
CA ALA A 76 -5.30 -4.38 10.12
C ALA A 76 -5.00 -5.07 8.78
N ARG A 77 -4.04 -4.55 8.00
CA ARG A 77 -3.73 -4.99 6.62
C ARG A 77 -4.94 -5.01 5.68
N ALA A 78 -5.96 -4.21 5.98
CA ALA A 78 -7.21 -4.13 5.25
C ALA A 78 -7.26 -2.81 4.44
N ASP A 79 -7.90 -1.78 4.99
CA ASP A 79 -8.25 -0.53 4.30
C ASP A 79 -7.09 0.15 3.53
N ARG A 80 -6.03 0.57 4.24
CA ARG A 80 -4.90 1.29 3.61
C ARG A 80 -4.04 0.39 2.74
N SER A 81 -3.88 -0.86 3.15
CA SER A 81 -3.10 -1.85 2.41
C SER A 81 -3.78 -2.23 1.10
N GLY A 82 -5.10 -2.46 1.12
CA GLY A 82 -5.93 -2.69 -0.06
C GLY A 82 -5.97 -1.47 -0.98
N HIS A 83 -6.03 -0.26 -0.42
CA HIS A 83 -5.96 0.97 -1.22
C HIS A 83 -4.60 1.12 -1.92
N ALA A 84 -3.49 0.86 -1.21
CA ALA A 84 -2.15 0.87 -1.81
C ALA A 84 -1.99 -0.22 -2.89
N ALA A 85 -2.53 -1.41 -2.64
CA ALA A 85 -2.56 -2.50 -3.62
C ALA A 85 -3.33 -2.12 -4.89
N ALA A 86 -4.50 -1.50 -4.74
CA ALA A 86 -5.32 -1.04 -5.85
C ALA A 86 -4.58 -0.01 -6.72
N ILE A 87 -3.93 0.99 -6.09
CA ILE A 87 -3.12 1.98 -6.81
C ILE A 87 -1.96 1.32 -7.54
N TYR A 88 -1.27 0.38 -6.89
CA TYR A 88 -0.18 -0.36 -7.51
C TYR A 88 -0.66 -1.17 -8.73
N LEU A 89 -1.79 -1.88 -8.65
CA LEU A 89 -2.32 -2.62 -9.80
C LEU A 89 -2.71 -1.70 -10.96
N LEU A 90 -3.30 -0.53 -10.68
CA LEU A 90 -3.59 0.48 -11.70
C LEU A 90 -2.34 0.97 -12.41
N ASP A 91 -1.25 1.15 -11.67
CA ASP A 91 0.03 1.55 -12.22
C ASP A 91 0.60 0.46 -13.15
N GLN A 92 0.48 -0.80 -12.75
CA GLN A 92 0.88 -1.96 -13.55
C GLN A 92 -0.05 -2.24 -14.75
N GLY A 93 -1.01 -1.35 -15.04
CA GLY A 93 -1.89 -1.42 -16.21
C GLY A 93 -3.15 -2.26 -16.01
N ALA A 94 -3.48 -2.67 -14.79
CA ALA A 94 -4.76 -3.32 -14.51
C ALA A 94 -5.93 -2.35 -14.74
N SER A 95 -7.10 -2.90 -15.05
CA SER A 95 -8.32 -2.08 -15.16
C SER A 95 -8.73 -1.51 -13.79
N PRO A 96 -9.45 -0.38 -13.74
CA PRO A 96 -9.97 0.17 -12.49
C PRO A 96 -10.81 -0.82 -11.70
N GLU A 97 -11.57 -1.69 -12.36
CA GLU A 97 -12.39 -2.72 -11.73
C GLU A 97 -11.52 -3.81 -11.09
N THR A 98 -10.49 -4.27 -11.79
CA THR A 98 -9.53 -5.23 -11.23
C THR A 98 -8.79 -4.65 -10.04
N ALA A 99 -8.32 -3.40 -10.13
CA ALA A 99 -7.67 -2.73 -9.03
C ALA A 99 -8.60 -2.53 -7.83
N LYS A 100 -9.86 -2.13 -8.06
CA LYS A 100 -10.87 -1.96 -6.99
C LYS A 100 -11.16 -3.26 -6.25
N SER A 101 -10.95 -4.42 -6.85
CA SER A 101 -11.13 -5.73 -6.17
C SER A 101 -10.25 -5.91 -4.93
N GLN A 102 -9.16 -5.14 -4.80
CA GLN A 102 -8.30 -5.15 -3.61
C GLN A 102 -8.96 -4.49 -2.39
N LEU A 103 -10.05 -3.74 -2.60
CA LEU A 103 -10.92 -3.17 -1.57
C LEU A 103 -12.18 -4.05 -1.41
N CYS A 104 -12.00 -5.30 -1.00
CA CYS A 104 -13.11 -6.22 -0.80
C CYS A 104 -13.05 -6.92 0.55
N LEU A 105 -14.16 -7.61 0.88
CA LEU A 105 -14.32 -8.31 2.15
C LEU A 105 -13.28 -9.42 2.37
N TRP A 106 -12.79 -10.05 1.29
CA TRP A 106 -11.70 -11.03 1.36
C TRP A 106 -10.41 -10.44 1.92
N TYR A 107 -10.14 -9.17 1.63
CA TYR A 107 -9.05 -8.39 2.20
C TYR A 107 -9.47 -7.60 3.45
N LEU A 108 -10.54 -8.06 4.11
CA LEU A 108 -11.11 -7.51 5.35
C LEU A 108 -11.57 -6.05 5.23
N HIS A 109 -11.75 -5.54 4.01
CA HIS A 109 -12.31 -4.22 3.80
C HIS A 109 -13.85 -4.28 3.91
N PHE A 110 -14.42 -3.49 4.83
CA PHE A 110 -15.85 -3.47 5.11
C PHE A 110 -16.36 -2.02 5.28
N PRO A 111 -16.77 -1.37 4.18
CA PRO A 111 -17.19 0.03 4.16
C PRO A 111 -18.71 0.20 4.39
N TYR A 112 -19.36 -0.75 5.07
CA TYR A 112 -20.80 -0.73 5.33
C TYR A 112 -21.12 -0.30 6.78
N LEU A 113 -22.41 -0.13 7.09
CA LEU A 113 -22.92 0.18 8.44
C LEU A 113 -22.34 1.47 9.07
N GLY A 114 -22.12 2.50 8.26
CA GLY A 114 -21.56 3.77 8.72
C GLY A 114 -20.04 3.73 8.97
N SER A 115 -19.37 2.66 8.52
CA SER A 115 -17.91 2.55 8.59
C SER A 115 -17.25 3.69 7.81
N ARG A 116 -16.35 4.41 8.49
CA ARG A 116 -15.58 5.50 7.86
C ARG A 116 -14.51 5.01 6.88
N SER A 117 -14.28 3.69 6.79
CA SER A 117 -13.37 3.09 5.80
C SER A 117 -13.81 3.29 4.35
N ILE A 118 -15.08 3.66 4.10
CA ILE A 118 -15.59 4.14 2.80
C ILE A 118 -14.77 5.32 2.23
N ALA A 119 -13.95 5.97 3.07
CA ALA A 119 -12.94 6.92 2.61
C ALA A 119 -11.93 6.29 1.62
N MET A 120 -11.56 5.02 1.76
CA MET A 120 -10.62 4.36 0.85
C MET A 120 -11.21 4.12 -0.54
N ASP A 121 -12.49 3.73 -0.63
CA ASP A 121 -13.20 3.62 -1.91
C ASP A 121 -13.27 4.98 -2.61
N ARG A 122 -13.70 6.02 -1.87
CA ARG A 122 -13.82 7.38 -2.41
C ARG A 122 -12.47 7.93 -2.86
N SER A 123 -11.42 7.68 -2.09
CA SER A 123 -10.04 8.07 -2.46
C SER A 123 -9.60 7.38 -3.75
N PHE A 124 -9.98 6.11 -3.94
CA PHE A 124 -9.58 5.33 -5.12
C PHE A 124 -10.29 5.86 -6.36
N GLU A 125 -11.58 6.16 -6.24
CA GLU A 125 -12.37 6.75 -7.32
C GLU A 125 -11.85 8.14 -7.71
N LEU A 126 -11.55 8.99 -6.73
CA LEU A 126 -10.92 10.31 -6.96
C LEU A 126 -9.58 10.18 -7.68
N TYR A 127 -8.78 9.19 -7.31
CA TYR A 127 -7.49 8.93 -7.95
C TYR A 127 -7.65 8.44 -9.40
N CYS A 128 -8.62 7.55 -9.68
CA CYS A 128 -8.94 7.13 -11.04
C CYS A 128 -9.40 8.30 -11.92
N LEU A 129 -10.28 9.15 -11.39
CA LEU A 129 -10.76 10.35 -12.08
C LEU A 129 -9.60 11.30 -12.42
N ALA A 130 -8.73 11.57 -11.44
CA ALA A 130 -7.55 12.39 -11.65
C ALA A 130 -6.60 11.80 -12.71
N ARG A 131 -6.36 10.48 -12.71
CA ARG A 131 -5.54 9.79 -13.73
C ARG A 131 -6.13 9.90 -15.13
N SER A 132 -7.44 9.79 -15.27
CA SER A 132 -8.15 9.90 -16.56
C SER A 132 -8.18 11.33 -17.11
N SER A 133 -8.10 12.32 -16.23
CA SER A 133 -8.11 13.75 -16.57
C SER A 133 -6.72 14.31 -16.88
N ALA A 134 -5.66 13.55 -16.60
CA ALA A 134 -4.28 13.97 -16.82
C ALA A 134 -3.92 13.95 -18.31
N PRO A 135 -3.16 14.94 -18.83
CA PRO A 135 -2.73 14.96 -20.23
C PRO A 135 -1.97 13.69 -20.63
N LEU A 136 -2.29 13.14 -21.80
CA LEU A 136 -1.84 11.85 -22.34
C LEU A 136 -0.30 11.67 -22.50
N GLY A 137 0.52 12.66 -22.16
CA GLY A 137 1.96 12.67 -22.48
C GLY A 137 2.90 12.04 -21.44
N ARG A 138 2.42 11.35 -20.40
CA ARG A 138 3.29 10.85 -19.31
C ARG A 138 3.57 9.34 -19.32
N ARG A 139 3.05 8.57 -20.29
CA ARG A 139 2.91 7.11 -20.12
C ARG A 139 3.34 6.21 -21.28
N ASP A 140 4.16 6.69 -22.20
CA ASP A 140 4.64 5.83 -23.31
C ASP A 140 6.01 5.16 -23.07
N GLU A 141 6.61 5.28 -21.87
CA GLU A 141 7.99 4.78 -21.70
C GLU A 141 8.31 4.10 -20.36
N VAL A 142 7.47 3.19 -19.84
CA VAL A 142 7.95 2.17 -18.87
C VAL A 142 7.19 0.85 -19.05
N LEU A 143 7.43 0.17 -20.17
CA LEU A 143 7.20 -1.28 -20.29
C LEU A 143 8.54 -2.00 -20.04
N ARG A 144 8.99 -2.13 -18.79
CA ARG A 144 10.11 -3.04 -18.45
C ARG A 144 9.98 -3.57 -17.03
N ASP A 145 9.73 -4.88 -16.95
CA ASP A 145 10.05 -5.82 -15.86
C ASP A 145 10.32 -5.24 -14.46
N THR A 146 9.37 -5.40 -13.53
CA THR A 146 9.68 -5.31 -12.09
C THR A 146 9.13 -6.52 -11.33
N PRO A 147 9.96 -7.35 -10.67
CA PRO A 147 9.49 -8.50 -9.91
C PRO A 147 9.05 -8.15 -8.47
N SER A 148 7.99 -8.85 -8.05
CA SER A 148 7.51 -9.15 -6.68
C SER A 148 7.43 -7.99 -5.65
N VAL A 149 6.34 -7.23 -5.70
CA VAL A 149 5.76 -6.64 -4.48
C VAL A 149 5.02 -7.76 -3.75
N CYS A 150 5.48 -8.14 -2.55
CA CYS A 150 4.70 -9.01 -1.66
C CYS A 150 3.63 -8.15 -0.98
N LEU A 151 2.50 -7.96 -1.67
CA LEU A 151 1.24 -7.80 -0.97
C LEU A 151 0.97 -9.16 -0.34
N LEU A 152 1.03 -9.25 0.98
CA LEU A 152 0.62 -10.48 1.66
C LEU A 152 -0.88 -10.63 1.39
N ASP A 153 -1.19 -11.40 0.35
CA ASP A 153 -2.49 -12.01 0.16
C ASP A 153 -2.91 -12.69 1.48
N GLY A 154 -4.22 -12.67 1.73
CA GLY A 154 -4.85 -13.04 2.98
C GLY A 154 -4.11 -14.09 3.81
N PHE A 155 -3.95 -13.82 5.10
CA PHE A 155 -3.45 -14.80 6.04
C PHE A 155 -4.49 -15.94 6.15
N LEU A 156 -4.40 -16.93 5.27
CA LEU A 156 -4.90 -18.27 5.46
C LEU A 156 -4.12 -19.27 4.59
N SER A 157 -3.18 -19.96 5.28
CA SER A 157 -2.54 -21.24 4.96
C SER A 157 -1.08 -21.19 4.49
N VAL A 158 -0.21 -21.60 5.41
CA VAL A 158 0.94 -22.51 5.23
C VAL A 158 1.12 -23.06 3.81
N LEU A 159 2.19 -22.65 3.12
CA LEU A 159 3.32 -23.45 2.60
C LEU A 159 4.32 -22.55 1.88
#